data_AF-A0A1G5MMC0-F1
#
_entry.id   AF-A0A1G5MMC0-F1
#
_cell.length_a   1.000
_cell.length_b   1.000
_cell.length_c   1.000
_cell.angle_alpha   90.00
_cell.angle_beta   90.00
_cell.angle_gamma   90.00
#
_symmetry.space_group_name_H-M   'P 1'
#
loop_
_entity.id
_entity.type
_entity.pdbx_description
1 polymer ?
#
loop_
_entity_poly.entity_id
_entity_poly.type
_entity_poly.pdbx_seq_one_letter_code
_entity_poly.pdbx_strand_id
1 'polypeptide(L)'
;MLLVWFVYLQLLLVAYRRRWRSTVLINRGGSLGTEARCLISNMSSEAIYLTSLIAFVTTDDGTYRQELTDLRDLGDGLDSDPRSRMKQGPLKPGEYLDIGTFHDLILTIGDNEGLGSDEKWVASVRSLELTAVIVYGADDLLAGARRTFEIRHTDDDIQICPTTSGSQQIRSRRERRKIEQLLQDSL
;
A
#
# COMPACT_ATOMS: atom_id res chain seq x y z
N MET A 1 -8.73 48.16 5.23
CA MET A 1 -9.08 47.46 3.97
C MET A 1 -8.14 46.31 3.63
N LEU A 2 -6.81 46.47 3.72
CA LEU A 2 -5.84 45.36 3.51
C LEU A 2 -6.01 44.19 4.50
N LEU A 3 -6.40 44.47 5.74
CA LEU A 3 -6.60 43.46 6.79
C LEU A 3 -7.71 42.46 6.45
N VAL A 4 -8.80 42.92 5.83
CA VAL A 4 -9.89 42.08 5.34
C VAL A 4 -9.38 41.12 4.25
N TRP A 5 -8.61 41.64 3.29
CA TRP A 5 -7.98 40.83 2.25
C TRP A 5 -7.01 39.79 2.82
N PHE A 6 -6.25 40.14 3.87
CA PHE A 6 -5.35 39.20 4.55
C PHE A 6 -6.11 38.04 5.20
N VAL A 7 -7.23 38.33 5.88
CA VAL A 7 -8.09 37.30 6.48
C VAL A 7 -8.70 36.40 5.40
N TYR A 8 -9.22 36.98 4.30
CA TYR A 8 -9.75 36.20 3.18
C TYR A 8 -8.67 35.34 2.52
N LEU A 9 -7.48 35.88 2.30
CA LEU A 9 -6.34 35.14 1.75
C LEU A 9 -5.93 33.99 2.67
N GLN A 10 -5.89 34.22 3.99
CA GLN A 10 -5.57 33.18 4.96
C GLN A 10 -6.62 32.05 4.96
N LEU A 11 -7.91 32.40 4.94
CA LEU A 11 -8.99 31.41 4.85
C LEU A 11 -8.91 30.61 3.55
N LEU A 12 -8.66 31.29 2.42
CA LEU A 12 -8.52 30.65 1.12
C LEU A 12 -7.29 29.73 1.07
N LEU A 13 -6.15 30.17 1.60
CA LEU A 13 -4.92 29.36 1.69
C LEU A 13 -5.13 28.11 2.57
N VAL A 14 -5.83 28.23 3.69
CA VAL A 14 -6.16 27.09 4.56
C VAL A 14 -7.09 26.12 3.85
N ALA A 15 -8.15 26.63 3.20
CA ALA A 15 -9.10 25.81 2.45
C ALA A 15 -8.42 25.09 1.27
N TYR A 16 -7.56 25.79 0.55
CA TYR A 16 -6.81 25.26 -0.60
C TYR A 16 -5.81 24.19 -0.16
N ARG A 17 -5.00 24.45 0.89
CA ARG A 17 -4.05 23.48 1.44
C ARG A 17 -4.71 22.21 1.99
N ARG A 18 -5.97 22.28 2.44
CA ARG A 18 -6.71 21.11 2.94
C ARG A 18 -7.21 20.20 1.82
N ARG A 19 -7.51 20.75 0.64
CA ARG A 19 -8.03 19.99 -0.52
C ARG A 19 -6.98 19.15 -1.25
N TRP A 20 -5.70 19.47 -1.14
CA TRP A 20 -4.61 18.90 -1.94
C TRP A 20 -3.90 17.71 -1.28
N ARG A 21 -4.57 17.00 -0.37
CA ARG A 21 -3.96 15.90 0.38
C ARG A 21 -4.30 14.57 -0.26
N SER A 22 -3.37 14.02 -1.03
CA SER A 22 -3.41 12.61 -1.42
C SER A 22 -3.44 11.74 -0.16
N THR A 23 -4.50 10.95 0.00
CA THR A 23 -4.70 10.07 1.14
C THR A 23 -5.05 8.69 0.63
N VAL A 24 -4.15 7.73 0.85
CA VAL A 24 -4.35 6.33 0.46
C VAL A 24 -4.43 5.49 1.71
N LEU A 25 -5.41 4.60 1.77
CA LEU A 25 -5.63 3.71 2.90
C LEU A 25 -5.37 2.28 2.47
N ILE A 26 -4.39 1.65 3.09
CA ILE A 26 -4.12 0.21 2.96
C ILE A 26 -4.82 -0.44 4.14
N ASN A 27 -5.87 -1.21 3.90
CA ASN A 27 -6.66 -1.85 4.94
C ASN A 27 -6.66 -3.36 4.75
N ARG A 28 -6.84 -4.06 5.88
CA ARG A 28 -7.22 -5.46 5.89
C ARG A 28 -8.74 -5.54 5.94
N GLY A 29 -9.35 -6.25 4.99
CA GLY A 29 -10.78 -6.53 4.92
C GLY A 29 -11.10 -8.01 5.13
N GLY A 30 -12.30 -8.30 5.62
CA GLY A 30 -12.77 -9.67 5.80
C GLY A 30 -12.27 -10.32 7.10
N SER A 31 -11.62 -11.48 6.97
CA SER A 31 -11.24 -12.34 8.10
C SER A 31 -10.11 -11.77 8.96
N LEU A 32 -9.90 -12.37 10.13
CA LEU A 32 -8.82 -12.02 11.04
C LEU A 32 -7.48 -12.70 10.69
N GLY A 33 -7.53 -13.71 9.82
CA GLY A 33 -6.42 -14.60 9.50
C GLY A 33 -5.60 -14.20 8.27
N THR A 34 -4.80 -15.14 7.75
CA THR A 34 -4.04 -14.98 6.50
C THR A 34 -4.92 -14.89 5.26
N GLU A 35 -6.13 -15.46 5.32
CA GLU A 35 -7.19 -15.32 4.31
C GLU A 35 -7.79 -13.91 4.24
N ALA A 36 -7.36 -12.99 5.11
CA ALA A 36 -7.84 -11.63 5.05
C ALA A 36 -7.41 -11.00 3.72
N ARG A 37 -8.25 -10.13 3.17
CA ARG A 37 -7.97 -9.47 1.90
C ARG A 37 -7.31 -8.11 2.14
N CYS A 38 -6.31 -7.78 1.35
CA CYS A 38 -5.66 -6.48 1.38
C CYS A 38 -6.33 -5.53 0.39
N LEU A 39 -6.87 -4.43 0.90
CA LEU A 39 -7.56 -3.41 0.11
C LEU A 39 -6.77 -2.12 0.11
N ILE A 40 -6.59 -1.51 -1.06
CA ILE A 40 -5.98 -0.17 -1.22
C ILE A 40 -7.07 0.80 -1.66
N SER A 41 -7.41 1.77 -0.84
CA SER A 41 -8.50 2.72 -1.10
C SER A 41 -7.99 4.14 -1.31
N ASN A 42 -8.53 4.83 -2.32
CA ASN A 42 -8.28 6.25 -2.55
C ASN A 42 -9.24 7.09 -1.70
N MET A 43 -8.71 7.70 -0.63
CA MET A 43 -9.43 8.65 0.23
C MET A 43 -9.09 10.12 -0.10
N SER A 44 -8.49 10.35 -1.26
CA SER A 44 -8.19 11.69 -1.78
C SER A 44 -9.43 12.32 -2.40
N SER A 45 -9.40 13.63 -2.57
CA SER A 45 -10.42 14.42 -3.28
C SER A 45 -10.39 14.23 -4.80
N GLU A 46 -9.29 13.73 -5.35
CA GLU A 46 -9.04 13.56 -6.78
C GLU A 46 -8.64 12.12 -7.10
N ALA A 47 -8.74 11.76 -8.38
CA ALA A 47 -8.29 10.46 -8.86
C ALA A 47 -6.77 10.34 -8.70
N ILE A 48 -6.32 9.13 -8.38
CA ILE A 48 -4.91 8.78 -8.26
C ILE A 48 -4.61 7.62 -9.18
N TYR A 49 -3.35 7.46 -9.56
CA TYR A 49 -2.90 6.26 -10.26
C TYR A 49 -1.98 5.47 -9.34
N LEU A 50 -2.35 4.23 -9.01
CA LEU A 50 -1.47 3.29 -8.32
C LEU A 50 -0.46 2.76 -9.34
N THR A 51 0.80 3.15 -9.19
CA THR A 51 1.87 2.76 -10.12
C THR A 51 2.56 1.48 -9.70
N SER A 52 2.81 1.32 -8.40
CA SER A 52 3.57 0.19 -7.87
C SER A 52 3.11 -0.14 -6.46
N LEU A 53 3.12 -1.42 -6.13
CA LEU A 53 2.92 -1.93 -4.79
C LEU A 53 4.15 -2.71 -4.36
N ILE A 54 4.88 -2.20 -3.37
CA ILE A 54 6.09 -2.84 -2.84
C ILE A 54 5.76 -3.50 -1.51
N ALA A 55 6.15 -4.76 -1.36
CA ALA A 55 6.04 -5.53 -0.13
C ALA A 55 7.42 -5.77 0.49
N PHE A 56 7.49 -5.64 1.81
CA PHE A 56 8.64 -6.03 2.61
C PHE A 56 8.18 -7.08 3.61
N VAL A 57 8.74 -8.29 3.50
CA VAL A 57 8.50 -9.40 4.42
C VAL A 57 9.67 -9.47 5.37
N THR A 58 9.41 -9.39 6.67
CA THR A 58 10.45 -9.61 7.69
C THR A 58 10.23 -10.96 8.36
N THR A 59 11.26 -11.79 8.33
CA THR A 59 11.36 -13.05 9.06
C THR A 59 12.45 -12.94 10.12
N ASP A 60 12.68 -14.02 10.88
CA ASP A 60 13.77 -14.08 11.84
C ASP A 60 15.16 -14.06 11.16
N ASP A 61 15.24 -14.46 9.88
CA ASP A 61 16.48 -14.54 9.10
C ASP A 61 16.83 -13.24 8.34
N GLY A 62 15.85 -12.36 8.12
CA GLY A 62 16.08 -11.12 7.39
C GLY A 62 14.82 -10.43 6.88
N THR A 63 15.01 -9.35 6.13
CA THR A 63 13.94 -8.63 5.44
C THR A 63 14.08 -8.78 3.93
N TYR A 64 13.05 -9.31 3.30
CA TYR A 64 12.97 -9.55 1.87
C TYR A 64 12.03 -8.54 1.22
N ARG A 65 12.38 -8.09 0.01
CA ARG A 65 11.68 -7.01 -0.70
C ARG A 65 11.20 -7.52 -2.04
N GLN A 66 9.92 -7.31 -2.34
CA GLN A 66 9.32 -7.69 -3.60
C GLN A 66 8.43 -6.57 -4.14
N GLU A 67 8.50 -6.29 -5.43
CA GLU A 67 7.48 -5.51 -6.13
C GLU A 67 6.35 -6.42 -6.60
N LEU A 68 5.13 -6.16 -6.12
CA LEU A 68 3.96 -6.99 -6.38
C LEU A 68 3.31 -6.72 -7.74
N THR A 69 3.62 -5.59 -8.38
CA THR A 69 3.00 -5.12 -9.63
C THR A 69 3.51 -5.85 -10.89
N ASP A 70 4.69 -6.46 -10.86
CA ASP A 70 5.23 -7.27 -11.97
C ASP A 70 4.82 -8.76 -11.90
N LEU A 71 4.11 -9.14 -10.83
CA LEU A 71 3.65 -10.51 -10.60
C LEU A 71 2.35 -10.73 -11.37
N ARG A 72 2.47 -11.13 -12.63
CA ARG A 72 1.38 -11.29 -13.60
C ARG A 72 0.39 -12.43 -13.30
N ASP A 73 0.60 -13.22 -12.23
CA ASP A 73 -0.14 -14.47 -11.99
C ASP A 73 -0.52 -14.67 -10.51
N LEU A 74 -1.36 -13.78 -9.94
CA LEU A 74 -2.06 -14.11 -8.69
C LEU A 74 -3.54 -14.41 -8.97
N GLY A 75 -3.88 -15.70 -8.90
CA GLY A 75 -5.13 -16.25 -8.36
C GLY A 75 -6.44 -15.94 -9.10
N ASP A 76 -7.14 -17.01 -9.50
CA ASP A 76 -8.48 -17.06 -10.11
C ASP A 76 -9.63 -16.42 -9.27
N GLY A 77 -9.33 -15.79 -8.12
CA GLY A 77 -10.30 -15.23 -7.17
C GLY A 77 -10.33 -13.70 -7.07
N LEU A 78 -9.66 -12.99 -7.96
CA LEU A 78 -9.82 -11.53 -8.12
C LEU A 78 -11.05 -11.29 -9.01
N ASP A 79 -12.00 -10.50 -8.51
CA ASP A 79 -13.14 -10.01 -9.30
C ASP A 79 -12.67 -9.50 -10.66
N SER A 80 -13.56 -9.54 -11.66
CA SER A 80 -13.36 -9.20 -13.09
C SER A 80 -12.61 -7.90 -13.45
N ASP A 81 -12.13 -7.12 -12.48
CA ASP A 81 -11.35 -5.91 -12.65
C ASP A 81 -9.88 -6.21 -13.06
N PRO A 82 -9.46 -5.81 -14.28
CA PRO A 82 -8.09 -5.97 -14.74
C PRO A 82 -7.05 -5.28 -13.84
N ARG A 83 -7.43 -4.20 -13.13
CA ARG A 83 -6.53 -3.46 -12.25
C ARG A 83 -6.07 -4.29 -11.06
N SER A 84 -6.96 -5.16 -10.55
CA SER A 84 -6.65 -6.02 -9.40
C SER A 84 -5.59 -7.05 -9.76
N ARG A 85 -5.67 -7.63 -10.97
CA ARG A 85 -4.66 -8.57 -11.49
C ARG A 85 -3.30 -7.91 -11.66
N MET A 86 -3.28 -6.70 -12.20
CA MET A 86 -2.04 -5.97 -12.42
C MET A 86 -1.53 -5.27 -11.14
N LYS A 87 -2.34 -5.23 -10.07
CA LYS A 87 -2.12 -4.47 -8.83
C LYS A 87 -1.70 -3.01 -9.09
N GLN A 88 -2.22 -2.43 -10.17
CA GLN A 88 -1.95 -1.07 -10.63
C GLN A 88 -3.16 -0.50 -11.38
N GLY A 89 -3.22 0.82 -11.49
CA GLY A 89 -4.23 1.49 -12.29
C GLY A 89 -4.86 2.71 -11.61
N PRO A 90 -5.79 3.38 -12.30
CA PRO A 90 -6.46 4.56 -11.78
C PRO A 90 -7.47 4.18 -10.70
N LEU A 91 -7.52 4.97 -9.62
CA LEU A 91 -8.51 4.88 -8.54
C LEU A 91 -9.20 6.23 -8.36
N LYS A 92 -10.51 6.26 -8.57
CA LYS A 92 -11.35 7.43 -8.32
C LYS A 92 -11.47 7.71 -6.82
N PRO A 93 -11.83 8.94 -6.42
CA PRO A 93 -12.16 9.23 -5.03
C PRO A 93 -13.19 8.25 -4.46
N GLY A 94 -12.87 7.63 -3.33
CA GLY A 94 -13.71 6.63 -2.66
C GLY A 94 -13.62 5.22 -3.24
N GLU A 95 -12.89 5.01 -4.33
CA GLU A 95 -12.68 3.69 -4.93
C GLU A 95 -11.60 2.91 -4.19
N TYR A 96 -11.66 1.59 -4.29
CA TYR A 96 -10.64 0.69 -3.76
C TYR A 96 -10.19 -0.33 -4.80
N LEU A 97 -8.97 -0.83 -4.62
CA LEU A 97 -8.39 -1.95 -5.33
C LEU A 97 -8.23 -3.12 -4.37
N ASP A 98 -8.66 -4.30 -4.79
CA ASP A 98 -8.40 -5.53 -4.07
C ASP A 98 -7.09 -6.16 -4.57
N ILE A 99 -6.15 -6.35 -3.66
CA ILE A 99 -4.82 -6.88 -3.95
C ILE A 99 -4.77 -8.41 -3.82
N GLY A 100 -5.79 -9.02 -3.23
CA GLY A 100 -5.83 -10.45 -2.90
C GLY A 100 -5.61 -10.71 -1.41
N THR A 101 -5.42 -11.98 -1.06
CA THR A 101 -5.23 -12.40 0.33
C THR A 101 -3.81 -12.15 0.81
N PHE A 102 -3.62 -11.93 2.11
CA PHE A 102 -2.28 -11.84 2.68
C PHE A 102 -1.51 -13.15 2.55
N HIS A 103 -2.19 -14.30 2.60
CA HIS A 103 -1.61 -15.61 2.36
C HIS A 103 -0.95 -15.69 0.99
N ASP A 104 -1.70 -15.40 -0.08
CA ASP A 104 -1.18 -15.45 -1.46
C ASP A 104 -0.01 -14.49 -1.65
N LEU A 105 -0.10 -13.29 -1.06
CA LEU A 105 0.99 -12.32 -1.12
C LEU A 105 2.28 -12.85 -0.49
N ILE A 106 2.18 -13.46 0.70
CA ILE A 106 3.35 -14.00 1.40
C ILE A 106 3.95 -15.16 0.62
N LEU A 107 3.11 -16.09 0.14
CA LEU A 107 3.56 -17.23 -0.67
C LEU A 107 4.28 -16.77 -1.94
N THR A 108 3.70 -15.81 -2.66
CA THR A 108 4.30 -15.32 -3.91
C THR A 108 5.67 -14.66 -3.67
N ILE A 109 5.83 -13.99 -2.53
CA ILE A 109 7.12 -13.39 -2.16
C ILE A 109 8.16 -14.48 -1.85
N GLY A 110 7.76 -15.52 -1.12
CA GLY A 110 8.62 -16.65 -0.81
C GLY A 110 9.07 -17.43 -2.05
N ASP A 111 8.17 -17.61 -3.01
CA ASP A 111 8.45 -18.31 -4.27
C ASP A 111 9.49 -17.56 -5.13
N ASN A 112 9.28 -16.25 -5.34
CA ASN A 112 10.20 -15.45 -6.17
C ASN A 112 11.58 -15.25 -5.55
N GLU A 113 11.67 -15.15 -4.21
CA GLU A 113 12.95 -15.05 -3.51
C GLU A 113 13.64 -16.42 -3.35
N GLY A 114 13.02 -17.52 -3.79
CA GLY A 114 13.55 -18.87 -3.65
C GLY A 114 13.60 -19.38 -2.21
N LEU A 115 12.82 -18.78 -1.32
CA LEU A 115 12.71 -19.12 0.11
C LEU A 115 11.67 -20.22 0.36
N GLY A 116 10.85 -20.52 -0.67
CA GLY A 116 9.84 -21.56 -0.67
C GLY A 116 8.42 -21.00 -0.60
N SER A 117 7.48 -21.75 -1.18
CA SER A 117 6.04 -21.42 -1.20
C SER A 117 5.25 -22.40 -0.31
N ASP A 118 5.76 -22.66 0.89
CA ASP A 118 5.18 -23.62 1.83
C ASP A 118 4.72 -22.95 3.13
N GLU A 119 3.86 -23.63 3.90
CA GLU A 119 3.41 -23.18 5.23
C GLU A 119 4.55 -22.87 6.21
N LYS A 120 5.72 -23.51 6.05
CA LYS A 120 6.91 -23.20 6.85
C LYS A 120 7.41 -21.77 6.64
N TRP A 121 7.36 -21.30 5.39
CA TRP A 121 7.72 -19.93 5.05
C TRP A 121 6.71 -18.97 5.68
N VAL A 122 5.41 -19.22 5.48
CA VAL A 122 4.33 -18.41 6.07
C VAL A 122 4.48 -18.32 7.60
N ALA A 123 4.81 -19.44 8.26
CA ALA A 123 5.06 -19.50 9.70
C ALA A 123 6.31 -18.71 10.16
N SER A 124 7.30 -18.52 9.30
CA SER A 124 8.52 -17.76 9.60
C SER A 124 8.32 -16.24 9.53
N VAL A 125 7.25 -15.77 8.88
CA VAL A 125 6.99 -14.35 8.72
C VAL A 125 6.53 -13.72 10.03
N ARG A 126 7.19 -12.63 10.41
CA ARG A 126 6.88 -11.82 11.60
C ARG A 126 6.12 -10.55 11.26
N SER A 127 6.49 -9.91 10.14
CA SER A 127 5.80 -8.71 9.68
C SER A 127 5.79 -8.58 8.17
N LEU A 128 4.74 -7.94 7.68
CA LEU A 128 4.57 -7.56 6.29
C LEU A 128 4.32 -6.05 6.23
N GLU A 129 5.22 -5.32 5.58
CA GLU A 129 5.02 -3.91 5.26
C GLU A 129 4.63 -3.76 3.79
N LEU A 130 3.53 -3.05 3.55
CA LEU A 130 3.06 -2.70 2.21
C LEU A 130 3.25 -1.21 1.97
N THR A 131 3.93 -0.87 0.88
CA THR A 131 4.11 0.51 0.40
C THR A 131 3.44 0.65 -0.96
N ALA A 132 2.31 1.36 -0.97
CA ALA A 132 1.61 1.74 -2.19
C ALA A 132 2.21 3.04 -2.73
N VAL A 133 2.71 2.99 -3.97
CA VAL A 133 3.23 4.15 -4.69
C VAL A 133 2.18 4.65 -5.67
N ILE A 134 1.90 5.94 -5.61
CA ILE A 134 0.87 6.58 -6.42
C ILE A 134 1.38 7.84 -7.09
N VAL A 135 0.77 8.17 -8.22
CA VAL A 135 0.86 9.49 -8.86
C VAL A 135 -0.43 10.25 -8.56
N TYR A 136 -0.28 11.47 -8.04
CA TYR A 136 -1.39 12.34 -7.66
C TYR A 136 -1.48 13.56 -8.59
N GLY A 137 -2.62 13.71 -9.27
CA GLY A 137 -2.88 14.84 -10.17
C GLY A 137 -1.99 14.84 -11.43
N ALA A 138 -2.04 15.95 -12.18
CA ALA A 138 -1.27 16.14 -13.40
C ALA A 138 0.19 16.59 -13.16
N ASP A 139 0.57 16.82 -11.90
CA ASP A 139 1.90 17.36 -11.54
C ASP A 139 2.97 16.26 -11.36
N ASP A 140 2.70 15.01 -11.76
CA ASP A 140 3.59 13.82 -11.63
C ASP A 140 4.20 13.65 -10.22
N LEU A 141 3.51 14.17 -9.20
CA LEU A 141 4.01 14.12 -7.85
C LEU A 141 3.83 12.70 -7.30
N LEU A 142 4.94 11.95 -7.28
CA LEU A 142 5.05 10.70 -6.55
C LEU A 142 4.64 10.92 -5.09
N ALA A 143 3.63 10.20 -4.67
CA ALA A 143 3.18 10.11 -3.29
C ALA A 143 3.02 8.62 -2.96
N GLY A 144 2.78 8.33 -1.68
CA GLY A 144 2.53 6.95 -1.31
C GLY A 144 1.89 6.82 0.04
N ALA A 145 1.52 5.60 0.37
CA ALA A 145 1.12 5.22 1.71
C ALA A 145 1.82 3.93 2.09
N ARG A 146 2.18 3.85 3.37
CA ARG A 146 2.81 2.68 3.95
C ARG A 146 1.96 2.16 5.08
N ARG A 147 1.86 0.84 5.20
CA ARG A 147 1.27 0.21 6.38
C ARG A 147 1.98 -1.10 6.69
N THR A 148 2.25 -1.30 7.97
CA THR A 148 2.91 -2.51 8.47
C THR A 148 1.92 -3.35 9.26
N PHE A 149 1.92 -4.65 8.97
CA PHE A 149 1.10 -5.65 9.60
C PHE A 149 2.02 -6.64 10.31
N GLU A 150 1.79 -6.85 11.60
CA GLU A 150 2.41 -7.92 12.38
C GLU A 150 1.64 -9.22 12.16
N ILE A 151 2.38 -10.30 11.97
CA ILE A 151 1.82 -11.64 11.86
C ILE A 151 2.08 -12.35 13.17
N ARG A 152 1.00 -12.62 13.91
CA ARG A 152 1.05 -13.35 15.18
C ARG A 152 0.59 -14.77 14.95
N HIS A 153 1.51 -15.70 15.17
CA HIS A 153 1.23 -17.12 15.19
C HIS A 153 0.71 -17.48 16.59
N THR A 154 -0.55 -17.90 16.68
CA THR A 154 -1.15 -18.48 17.89
C THR A 154 -1.25 -19.99 17.68
N ASP A 155 -1.39 -20.78 18.75
CA ASP A 155 -1.34 -22.25 18.70
C ASP A 155 -2.26 -22.91 17.65
N ASP A 156 -3.35 -22.25 17.24
CA ASP A 156 -4.32 -22.76 16.24
C ASP A 156 -4.56 -21.84 15.02
N ASP A 157 -4.00 -20.62 14.97
CA ASP A 157 -4.30 -19.67 13.88
C ASP A 157 -3.25 -18.56 13.70
N ILE A 158 -3.15 -18.03 12.48
CA ILE A 158 -2.24 -16.94 12.10
C ILE A 158 -3.04 -15.64 12.03
N GLN A 159 -2.79 -14.70 12.93
CA GLN A 159 -3.51 -13.43 12.98
C GLN A 159 -2.71 -12.28 12.37
N ILE A 160 -3.36 -11.50 11.51
CA ILE A 160 -2.76 -10.31 10.87
C ILE A 160 -3.17 -9.05 11.61
N CYS A 161 -2.27 -8.49 12.40
CA CYS A 161 -2.53 -7.33 13.23
C CYS A 161 -1.92 -6.06 12.63
N PRO A 162 -2.71 -5.02 12.29
CA PRO A 162 -2.13 -3.76 11.88
C PRO A 162 -1.36 -3.13 13.05
N THR A 163 -0.11 -2.71 12.82
CA THR A 163 0.71 -2.04 13.85
C THR A 163 0.24 -0.61 14.15
N THR A 164 -0.40 0.03 13.17
CA THR A 164 -0.92 1.38 13.25
C THR A 164 -2.41 1.45 12.95
N SER A 165 -3.08 2.44 13.53
CA SER A 165 -4.52 2.70 13.30
C SER A 165 -4.84 3.09 11.85
N GLY A 166 -3.86 3.60 11.09
CA GLY A 166 -4.01 3.92 9.67
C GLY A 166 -2.68 3.94 8.92
N SER A 167 -2.75 4.12 7.60
CA SER A 167 -1.58 4.15 6.74
C SER A 167 -0.79 5.45 6.88
N GLN A 168 0.53 5.32 7.05
CA GLN A 168 1.46 6.45 7.05
C GLN A 168 1.57 7.03 5.65
N GLN A 169 1.21 8.30 5.49
CA GLN A 169 1.22 8.98 4.19
C GLN A 169 2.61 9.51 3.89
N ILE A 170 3.17 9.11 2.75
CA ILE A 170 4.48 9.54 2.26
C ILE A 170 4.28 10.82 1.46
N ARG A 171 4.63 11.95 2.09
CA ARG A 171 4.38 13.30 1.54
C ARG A 171 5.61 14.20 1.54
N SER A 172 6.62 13.91 2.37
CA SER A 172 7.81 14.75 2.44
C SER A 172 8.73 14.50 1.23
N ARG A 173 9.44 15.55 0.80
CA ARG A 173 10.44 15.43 -0.29
C ARG A 173 11.50 14.36 -0.02
N ARG A 174 11.87 14.15 1.26
CA ARG A 174 12.85 13.14 1.65
C ARG A 174 12.29 11.73 1.50
N GLU A 175 11.07 11.48 1.96
CA GLU A 175 10.43 10.17 1.81
C GLU A 175 10.14 9.86 0.33
N ARG A 176 9.73 10.86 -0.46
CA ARG A 176 9.55 10.70 -1.91
C ARG A 176 10.83 10.27 -2.62
N ARG A 177 11.95 10.93 -2.33
CA ARG A 177 13.27 10.52 -2.86
C ARG A 177 13.65 9.09 -2.47
N LYS A 178 13.29 8.64 -1.26
CA LYS A 178 13.51 7.25 -0.85
C LYS A 178 12.67 6.28 -1.69
N ILE A 179 11.41 6.60 -1.98
CA ILE A 179 10.58 5.77 -2.88
C ILE A 179 11.17 5.77 -4.29
N GLU A 180 11.55 6.93 -4.83
CA GLU A 180 12.18 7.02 -6.15
C GLU A 180 13.44 6.14 -6.25
N GLN A 181 14.29 6.18 -5.22
CA GLN A 181 15.46 5.30 -5.14
C GLN A 181 15.07 3.82 -5.08
N LEU A 182 14.06 3.47 -4.26
CA LEU A 182 13.57 2.10 -4.21
C LEU A 182 13.11 1.63 -5.59
N LEU A 183 12.27 2.40 -6.30
CA LEU A 183 11.80 2.03 -7.64
C LEU A 183 12.95 1.92 -8.66
N GLN A 184 13.98 2.76 -8.55
CA GLN A 184 15.15 2.69 -9.44
C GLN A 184 15.97 1.41 -9.24
N ASP A 185 16.06 0.90 -8.01
CA ASP A 185 16.77 -0.35 -7.71
C ASP A 185 16.02 -1.61 -8.24
N SER A 186 14.76 -1.47 -8.67
CA SER A 186 13.93 -2.56 -9.21
C SER A 186 13.83 -2.57 -10.74
N LEU A 187 14.46 -1.61 -11.43
CA LEU A 187 14.57 -1.55 -12.90
C LEU A 187 15.85 -2.21 -13.40
#